data_AF-A0AAV6UQW9-F1
#
_entry.id   AF-A0AAV6UQW9-F1
#
_cell.length_a   1.000
_cell.length_b   1.000
_cell.length_c   1.000
_cell.angle_alpha   90.00
_cell.angle_beta   90.00
_cell.angle_gamma   90.00
#
_symmetry.space_group_name_H-M   'P 1'
#
loop_
_entity.id
_entity.type
_entity.pdbx_description
1 polymer ?
#
loop_
_entity_poly.entity_id
_entity_poly.type
_entity_poly.pdbx_seq_one_letter_code
_entity_poly.pdbx_strand_id
1 'polypeptide(L)'
;MYGERAKRAWIAKGSKGNCASSFPGVGEQQRAGVHLERLFCSTNNFTMAMWSIILSVCVVALVAADEEEHEYGKYGEWRKTICEKMNRTLHEDIDACFQTEVKAIKDATKDCVIESAPSANGNLVDFVESACVDKSIFKKFDKCMDEYEANPEFKKQMEVTNETIVCYEALLEKYNMVELKPLLDEEIASLKAMAAAE
;
A
#
# COMPACT_ATOMS: atom_id res chain seq x y z
N MET A 1 9.04 -3.50 -33.59
CA MET A 1 7.57 -3.52 -33.76
C MET A 1 7.02 -4.70 -32.98
N TYR A 2 6.78 -4.51 -31.69
CA TYR A 2 6.18 -5.51 -30.81
C TYR A 2 5.13 -4.82 -29.95
N GLY A 3 3.91 -5.37 -29.92
CA GLY A 3 3.19 -5.46 -28.65
C GLY A 3 1.93 -4.65 -28.41
N GLU A 4 1.36 -3.90 -29.37
CA GLU A 4 -0.02 -3.37 -29.21
C GLU A 4 -1.05 -4.50 -29.38
N ARG A 5 -1.17 -5.39 -28.39
CA ARG A 5 -2.24 -6.42 -28.39
C ARG A 5 -2.47 -7.05 -27.01
N ALA A 6 -3.02 -6.29 -26.06
CA ALA A 6 -3.70 -6.90 -24.88
C ALA A 6 -4.71 -6.01 -24.11
N LYS A 7 -4.91 -4.71 -24.43
CA LYS A 7 -5.76 -3.83 -23.60
C LYS A 7 -7.27 -3.82 -23.94
N ARG A 8 -7.87 -4.84 -24.56
CA ARG A 8 -9.34 -4.87 -24.76
C ARG A 8 -9.92 -6.28 -24.73
N ALA A 9 -10.54 -6.65 -23.61
CA ALA A 9 -11.83 -7.34 -23.56
C ALA A 9 -12.21 -7.79 -22.13
N TRP A 10 -12.57 -6.86 -21.24
CA TRP A 10 -13.44 -7.18 -20.10
C TRP A 10 -14.37 -5.98 -19.82
N ILE A 11 -15.31 -5.75 -20.74
CA ILE A 11 -16.48 -4.89 -20.46
C ILE A 11 -17.54 -5.81 -19.85
N ALA A 12 -17.71 -5.69 -18.53
CA ALA A 12 -18.76 -6.36 -17.78
C ALA A 12 -20.14 -5.82 -18.21
N LYS A 13 -21.00 -6.75 -18.63
CA LYS A 13 -22.44 -6.56 -18.76
C LYS A 13 -23.06 -6.48 -17.36
N GLY A 14 -23.71 -5.36 -17.08
CA GLY A 14 -25.02 -5.24 -16.43
C GLY A 14 -25.21 -5.76 -15.01
N SER A 15 -25.66 -4.87 -14.11
CA SER A 15 -26.96 -5.04 -13.47
C SER A 15 -27.40 -3.71 -12.82
N LYS A 16 -28.56 -3.22 -13.25
CA LYS A 16 -29.30 -2.16 -12.57
C LYS A 16 -30.02 -2.79 -11.38
N GLY A 17 -29.78 -2.29 -10.17
CA GLY A 17 -30.52 -2.66 -8.97
C GLY A 17 -30.84 -1.42 -8.15
N ASN A 18 -32.07 -0.92 -8.29
CA ASN A 18 -32.66 0.09 -7.41
C ASN A 18 -33.00 -0.56 -6.06
N CYS A 19 -32.64 0.07 -4.94
CA CYS A 19 -33.34 -0.11 -3.67
C CYS A 19 -33.57 1.24 -3.00
N ALA A 20 -34.81 1.73 -3.13
CA ALA A 20 -35.43 2.67 -2.22
C ALA A 20 -36.54 1.94 -1.47
N SER A 21 -36.57 2.01 -0.14
CA SER A 21 -37.76 1.97 0.74
C SER A 21 -37.27 1.92 2.20
N SER A 22 -37.54 2.96 3.00
CA SER A 22 -38.72 3.12 3.86
C SER A 22 -38.62 2.32 5.17
N PHE A 23 -38.36 3.02 6.28
CA PHE A 23 -38.59 2.53 7.64
C PHE A 23 -39.69 3.37 8.30
N PRO A 24 -40.80 2.77 8.74
CA PRO A 24 -41.69 3.37 9.71
C PRO A 24 -41.45 2.81 11.12
N GLY A 25 -41.29 3.73 12.09
CA GLY A 25 -42.14 3.85 13.27
C GLY A 25 -42.29 2.72 14.32
N VAL A 26 -41.92 3.11 15.56
CA VAL A 26 -42.69 3.02 16.82
C VAL A 26 -42.69 1.72 17.66
N GLY A 27 -42.41 1.91 18.95
CA GLY A 27 -42.72 1.05 20.11
C GLY A 27 -41.59 1.11 21.15
N GLU A 28 -41.54 2.07 22.08
CA GLU A 28 -42.36 2.28 23.28
C GLU A 28 -42.47 1.06 24.22
N GLN A 29 -41.63 1.00 25.27
CA GLN A 29 -42.03 0.47 26.58
C GLN A 29 -41.10 0.89 27.74
N GLN A 30 -41.73 1.04 28.91
CA GLN A 30 -41.41 1.86 30.07
C GLN A 30 -40.66 1.14 31.22
N ARG A 31 -40.35 1.96 32.26
CA ARG A 31 -40.09 1.69 33.71
C ARG A 31 -38.62 1.48 34.10
N ALA A 32 -38.08 1.99 35.21
CA ALA A 32 -38.53 2.81 36.35
C ALA A 32 -37.23 3.48 36.89
N GLY A 33 -37.17 4.72 37.38
CA GLY A 33 -37.85 5.22 38.57
C GLY A 33 -37.05 4.90 39.84
N VAL A 34 -36.06 5.73 40.21
CA VAL A 34 -35.69 5.96 41.63
C VAL A 34 -35.26 7.43 41.82
N HIS A 35 -35.94 8.03 42.80
CA HIS A 35 -35.85 9.36 43.39
C HIS A 35 -34.63 9.47 44.33
N LEU A 36 -33.95 10.63 44.35
CA LEU A 36 -33.51 11.37 45.56
C LEU A 36 -32.76 12.64 45.10
N GLU A 37 -33.39 13.82 45.19
CA GLU A 37 -33.13 14.85 46.23
C GLU A 37 -31.71 15.41 46.22
N ARG A 38 -31.51 16.66 45.75
CA ARG A 38 -31.24 17.90 46.55
C ARG A 38 -29.91 18.47 46.01
N LEU A 39 -29.57 19.76 45.89
CA LEU A 39 -30.04 21.06 46.36
C LEU A 39 -29.32 22.12 45.48
N PHE A 40 -29.99 23.24 45.22
CA PHE A 40 -29.49 24.64 45.24
C PHE A 40 -28.20 25.05 44.49
N CYS A 41 -28.39 26.01 43.56
CA CYS A 41 -27.83 27.38 43.54
C CYS A 41 -27.71 27.82 42.06
N SER A 42 -28.62 28.63 41.52
CA SER A 42 -28.54 30.09 41.61
C SER A 42 -27.11 30.61 41.70
N THR A 43 -26.47 30.82 40.55
CA THR A 43 -25.69 32.03 40.20
C THR A 43 -25.18 31.93 38.76
N ASN A 44 -25.40 33.01 38.02
CA ASN A 44 -24.57 33.51 36.91
C ASN A 44 -24.57 32.74 35.57
N ASN A 45 -25.55 33.12 34.73
CA ASN A 45 -25.72 32.76 33.32
C ASN A 45 -24.62 33.27 32.34
N PHE A 46 -23.45 33.71 32.79
CA PHE A 46 -22.49 34.42 31.93
C PHE A 46 -21.20 33.68 31.58
N THR A 47 -20.96 32.48 32.12
CA THR A 47 -19.69 31.75 31.89
C THR A 47 -19.83 30.45 31.06
N MET A 48 -21.04 29.91 30.89
CA MET A 48 -21.23 28.62 30.19
C MET A 48 -21.19 28.71 28.66
N ALA A 49 -21.47 29.86 28.05
CA ALA A 49 -21.42 29.99 26.58
C ALA A 49 -20.00 30.11 26.02
N MET A 50 -19.01 30.43 26.87
CA MET A 50 -17.62 30.66 26.44
C MET A 50 -16.76 29.39 26.49
N TRP A 51 -17.16 28.38 27.25
CA TRP A 51 -16.48 27.06 27.28
C TRP A 51 -16.88 26.16 26.11
N SER A 52 -18.05 26.33 25.52
CA SER A 52 -18.51 25.54 24.36
C SER A 52 -17.78 25.89 23.05
N ILE A 53 -17.21 27.10 22.94
CA ILE A 53 -16.45 27.50 21.74
C ILE A 53 -15.05 26.85 21.75
N ILE A 54 -14.44 26.69 22.93
CA ILE A 54 -13.06 26.15 23.05
C ILE A 54 -13.03 24.64 22.74
N LEU A 55 -14.09 23.89 23.08
CA LEU A 55 -14.20 22.45 22.75
C LEU A 55 -14.44 22.19 21.25
N SER A 56 -15.07 23.12 20.52
CA SER A 56 -15.39 22.95 19.10
C SER A 56 -14.19 23.18 18.17
N VAL A 57 -13.13 23.87 18.60
CA VAL A 57 -11.94 24.14 17.76
C VAL A 57 -10.92 22.97 17.79
N CYS A 58 -10.97 22.11 18.80
CA CYS A 58 -10.02 20.98 18.92
C CYS A 58 -10.35 19.78 18.01
N VAL A 59 -11.58 19.68 17.49
CA VAL A 59 -12.00 18.50 16.70
C VAL A 59 -11.53 18.58 15.24
N VAL A 60 -11.20 19.77 14.72
CA VAL A 60 -10.79 19.92 13.31
C VAL A 60 -9.30 19.66 13.09
N ALA A 61 -8.47 19.64 14.14
CA ALA A 61 -7.03 19.42 14.01
C ALA A 61 -6.60 17.94 13.98
N LEU A 62 -7.55 16.99 14.11
CA LEU A 62 -7.26 15.55 14.28
C LEU A 62 -7.50 14.69 13.03
N VAL A 63 -7.75 15.29 11.86
CA VAL A 63 -8.00 14.55 10.58
C VAL A 63 -6.90 14.81 9.54
N ALA A 64 -5.70 15.20 9.96
CA ALA A 64 -4.52 15.25 9.10
C ALA A 64 -3.42 14.35 9.68
N ALA A 65 -3.76 13.10 9.95
CA ALA A 65 -2.80 12.00 9.88
C ALA A 65 -2.86 11.46 8.44
N ASP A 66 -2.64 12.34 7.46
CA ASP A 66 -2.40 11.92 6.08
C ASP A 66 -0.98 11.38 6.05
N GLU A 67 -0.89 10.10 5.70
CA GLU A 67 0.29 9.35 5.25
C GLU A 67 1.47 10.27 4.94
N GLU A 68 2.57 10.17 5.71
CA GLU A 68 3.85 10.65 5.21
C GLU A 68 4.14 9.85 3.95
N GLU A 69 3.82 10.45 2.80
CA GLU A 69 3.97 9.87 1.49
C GLU A 69 5.48 9.64 1.27
N HIS A 70 5.97 8.48 1.70
CA HIS A 70 7.39 8.15 1.67
C HIS A 70 7.94 8.47 0.28
N GLU A 71 9.01 9.26 0.23
CA GLU A 71 9.60 9.77 -1.02
C GLU A 71 9.84 8.63 -2.03
N TYR A 72 10.15 7.44 -1.52
CA TYR A 72 10.48 6.22 -2.25
C TYR A 72 9.30 5.22 -2.39
N GLY A 73 8.09 5.55 -1.95
CA GLY A 73 6.89 4.70 -2.08
C GLY A 73 6.79 3.56 -1.05
N LYS A 74 6.03 2.50 -1.39
CA LYS A 74 5.63 1.38 -0.50
C LYS A 74 6.84 0.64 0.11
N TYR A 75 7.94 0.53 -0.65
CA TYR A 75 9.19 -0.11 -0.23
C TYR A 75 10.29 0.92 0.03
N GLY A 76 9.95 1.94 0.82
CA GLY A 76 10.75 3.15 0.93
C GLY A 76 12.17 2.92 1.44
N GLU A 77 12.35 2.10 2.48
CA GLU A 77 13.67 1.79 3.05
C GLU A 77 14.54 0.99 2.09
N TRP A 78 14.00 -0.05 1.46
CA TRP A 78 14.71 -0.86 0.46
C TRP A 78 15.22 -0.01 -0.71
N ARG A 79 14.33 0.79 -1.30
CA ARG A 79 14.66 1.67 -2.44
C ARG A 79 15.62 2.77 -2.05
N LYS A 80 15.45 3.37 -0.87
CA LYS A 80 16.38 4.35 -0.34
C LYS A 80 17.78 3.76 -0.19
N THR A 81 17.92 2.58 0.41
CA THR A 81 19.23 1.94 0.59
C THR A 81 19.89 1.62 -0.76
N ILE A 82 19.13 1.14 -1.75
CA ILE A 82 19.66 0.92 -3.11
C ILE A 82 20.13 2.24 -3.73
N CYS A 83 19.34 3.30 -3.63
CA CYS A 83 19.69 4.61 -4.17
C CYS A 83 20.83 5.29 -3.42
N GLU A 84 21.03 5.05 -2.13
CA GLU A 84 22.18 5.61 -1.39
C GLU A 84 23.48 4.88 -1.72
N LYS A 85 23.41 3.58 -2.02
CA LYS A 85 24.56 2.78 -2.38
C LYS A 85 24.92 2.84 -3.86
N MET A 86 24.19 3.60 -4.71
CA MET A 86 24.26 3.70 -6.18
C MET A 86 25.48 3.00 -6.79
N ASN A 87 25.36 1.70 -6.99
CA ASN A 87 26.41 0.89 -7.59
C ASN A 87 25.78 0.06 -8.70
N ARG A 88 26.25 0.25 -9.93
CA ARG A 88 25.72 -0.47 -11.08
C ARG A 88 25.83 -1.99 -10.89
N THR A 89 26.91 -2.47 -10.27
CA THR A 89 27.07 -3.90 -9.95
C THR A 89 26.03 -4.38 -8.93
N LEU A 90 25.62 -3.52 -7.97
CA LEU A 90 24.51 -3.84 -7.07
C LEU A 90 23.21 -3.97 -7.87
N HIS A 91 22.93 -3.05 -8.80
CA HIS A 91 21.72 -3.12 -9.62
C HIS A 91 21.70 -4.36 -10.52
N GLU A 92 22.84 -4.73 -11.10
CA GLU A 92 23.00 -5.94 -11.92
C GLU A 92 22.82 -7.22 -11.09
N ASP A 93 23.34 -7.26 -9.86
CA ASP A 93 23.12 -8.39 -8.95
C ASP A 93 21.66 -8.49 -8.49
N ILE A 94 20.98 -7.35 -8.28
CA ILE A 94 19.54 -7.32 -7.98
C ILE A 94 18.75 -7.86 -9.17
N ASP A 95 19.06 -7.43 -10.40
CA ASP A 95 18.42 -7.95 -11.60
C ASP A 95 18.67 -9.46 -11.75
N ALA A 96 19.86 -9.95 -11.43
CA ALA A 96 20.16 -11.38 -11.45
C ALA A 96 19.28 -12.18 -10.47
N CYS A 97 19.06 -11.68 -9.25
CA CYS A 97 18.10 -12.30 -8.32
C CYS A 97 16.66 -12.18 -8.82
N PHE A 98 16.28 -11.05 -9.40
CA PHE A 98 14.97 -10.88 -10.02
C PHE A 98 14.73 -11.88 -11.17
N GLN A 99 15.77 -12.29 -11.91
CA GLN A 99 15.61 -13.31 -12.96
C GLN A 99 15.25 -14.70 -12.40
N THR A 100 15.48 -14.99 -11.12
CA THR A 100 15.05 -16.25 -10.49
C THR A 100 13.58 -16.24 -10.09
N GLU A 101 12.93 -15.07 -10.12
CA GLU A 101 11.50 -14.96 -9.85
C GLU A 101 10.65 -15.72 -10.87
N VAL A 102 9.44 -16.07 -10.43
CA VAL A 102 8.44 -16.70 -11.29
C VAL A 102 8.06 -15.78 -12.46
N LYS A 103 7.74 -16.40 -13.61
CA LYS A 103 7.46 -15.67 -14.85
C LYS A 103 6.37 -14.60 -14.69
N ALA A 104 5.34 -14.88 -13.89
CA ALA A 104 4.24 -13.94 -13.65
C ALA A 104 4.73 -12.62 -13.03
N ILE A 105 5.56 -12.69 -11.98
CA ILE A 105 6.15 -11.51 -11.33
C ILE A 105 7.06 -10.76 -12.31
N LYS A 106 7.87 -11.50 -13.09
CA LYS A 106 8.80 -10.89 -14.06
C LYS A 106 8.08 -10.13 -15.16
N ASP A 107 7.04 -10.72 -15.73
CA ASP A 107 6.24 -10.10 -16.78
C ASP A 107 5.50 -8.87 -16.26
N ALA A 108 4.84 -8.97 -15.10
CA ALA A 108 4.13 -7.85 -14.48
C ALA A 108 5.08 -6.68 -14.14
N THR A 109 6.23 -7.00 -13.53
CA THR A 109 7.27 -6.00 -13.22
C THR A 109 7.76 -5.33 -14.49
N LYS A 110 8.05 -6.09 -15.55
CA LYS A 110 8.51 -5.52 -16.83
C LYS A 110 7.47 -4.58 -17.44
N ASP A 111 6.21 -4.97 -17.43
CA ASP A 111 5.11 -4.14 -17.91
C ASP A 111 4.99 -2.85 -17.07
N CYS A 112 5.11 -2.95 -15.75
CA CYS A 112 5.11 -1.79 -14.86
C CYS A 112 6.34 -0.89 -15.02
N VAL A 113 7.52 -1.44 -15.31
CA VAL A 113 8.71 -0.65 -15.66
C VAL A 113 8.46 0.14 -16.96
N ILE A 114 7.91 -0.50 -17.99
CA ILE A 114 7.60 0.17 -19.27
C ILE A 114 6.60 1.30 -19.06
N GLU A 115 5.58 1.10 -18.22
CA GLU A 115 4.54 2.09 -17.95
C GLU A 115 5.06 3.26 -17.09
N SER A 116 5.85 2.98 -16.05
CA SER A 116 6.34 3.99 -15.10
C SER A 116 7.56 4.76 -15.61
N ALA A 117 8.47 4.10 -16.34
CA ALA A 117 9.67 4.67 -16.93
C ALA A 117 9.88 4.17 -18.38
N PRO A 118 9.17 4.74 -19.37
CA PRO A 118 9.26 4.29 -20.76
C PRO A 118 10.68 4.32 -21.34
N SER A 119 11.54 5.21 -20.84
CA SER A 119 12.96 5.30 -21.22
C SER A 119 13.78 4.08 -20.82
N ALA A 120 13.40 3.36 -19.76
CA ALA A 120 14.05 2.13 -19.32
C ALA A 120 13.63 0.91 -20.17
N ASN A 121 12.53 1.00 -20.94
CA ASN A 121 12.08 -0.04 -21.86
C ASN A 121 12.00 -1.45 -21.24
N GLY A 122 11.57 -1.53 -19.98
CA GLY A 122 11.44 -2.80 -19.24
C GLY A 122 12.76 -3.34 -18.66
N ASN A 123 13.87 -2.60 -18.75
CA ASN A 123 15.13 -2.95 -18.11
C ASN A 123 15.11 -2.48 -16.64
N LEU A 124 15.35 -3.40 -15.71
CA LEU A 124 15.27 -3.11 -14.28
C LEU A 124 16.42 -2.24 -13.79
N VAL A 125 17.63 -2.41 -14.33
CA VAL A 125 18.81 -1.60 -13.97
C VAL A 125 18.59 -0.14 -14.39
N ASP A 126 18.19 0.09 -15.63
CA ASP A 126 17.93 1.44 -16.15
C ASP A 126 16.73 2.10 -15.43
N PHE A 127 15.74 1.29 -15.03
CA PHE A 127 14.62 1.73 -14.21
C PHE A 127 15.09 2.22 -12.84
N VAL A 128 15.89 1.43 -12.11
CA VAL A 128 16.39 1.80 -10.78
C VAL A 128 17.25 3.06 -10.88
N GLU A 129 18.16 3.14 -11.85
CA GLU A 129 18.97 4.34 -12.08
C GLU A 129 18.10 5.58 -12.32
N SER A 130 17.06 5.46 -13.15
CA SER A 130 16.12 6.55 -13.43
C SER A 130 15.29 6.94 -12.20
N ALA A 131 14.80 5.94 -11.45
CA ALA A 131 13.94 6.14 -10.28
C ALA A 131 14.70 6.72 -9.08
N CYS A 132 15.98 6.43 -8.94
CA CYS A 132 16.83 7.08 -7.93
C CYS A 132 17.05 8.57 -8.23
N VAL A 133 16.99 8.99 -9.49
CA VAL A 133 17.02 10.41 -9.88
C VAL A 133 15.65 11.04 -9.68
N ASP A 134 14.61 10.46 -10.29
CA ASP A 134 13.21 10.90 -10.18
C ASP A 134 12.39 9.89 -9.38
N LYS A 135 12.24 10.16 -8.08
CA LYS A 135 11.58 9.26 -7.13
C LYS A 135 10.08 9.10 -7.40
N SER A 136 9.48 10.00 -8.19
CA SER A 136 8.08 9.84 -8.62
C SER A 136 7.86 8.59 -9.48
N ILE A 137 8.92 8.07 -10.11
CA ILE A 137 8.88 6.82 -10.87
C ILE A 137 8.57 5.63 -9.96
N PHE A 138 9.12 5.59 -8.74
CA PHE A 138 8.82 4.53 -7.78
C PHE A 138 7.33 4.50 -7.41
N LYS A 139 6.72 5.67 -7.17
CA LYS A 139 5.29 5.77 -6.87
C LYS A 139 4.40 5.32 -8.04
N LYS A 140 4.80 5.64 -9.28
CA LYS A 140 4.10 5.16 -10.49
C LYS A 140 4.21 3.65 -10.63
N PHE A 141 5.39 3.10 -10.34
CA PHE A 141 5.62 1.67 -10.35
C PHE A 141 4.77 0.95 -9.29
N ASP A 142 4.73 1.46 -8.05
CA ASP A 142 3.88 0.93 -6.98
C ASP A 142 2.42 0.87 -7.39
N LYS A 143 1.91 1.99 -7.91
CA LYS A 143 0.53 2.07 -8.38
C LYS A 143 0.23 1.02 -9.45
N CYS A 144 1.16 0.78 -10.38
CA CYS A 144 1.00 -0.26 -11.40
C CYS A 144 0.99 -1.66 -10.77
N MET A 145 1.89 -1.94 -9.84
CA MET A 145 1.95 -3.25 -9.16
C MET A 145 0.71 -3.49 -8.30
N ASP A 146 0.17 -2.48 -7.65
CA ASP A 146 -1.08 -2.60 -6.86
C ASP A 146 -2.27 -3.04 -7.74
N GLU A 147 -2.31 -2.67 -9.03
CA GLU A 147 -3.34 -3.16 -9.96
C GLU A 147 -3.21 -4.66 -10.24
N TYR A 148 -1.97 -5.18 -10.33
CA TYR A 148 -1.70 -6.61 -10.46
C TYR A 148 -1.99 -7.35 -9.14
N GLU A 149 -1.53 -6.82 -8.01
CA GLU A 149 -1.79 -7.39 -6.69
C GLU A 149 -3.29 -7.42 -6.38
N ALA A 150 -4.08 -6.45 -6.83
CA ALA A 150 -5.54 -6.48 -6.67
C ALA A 150 -6.22 -7.66 -7.39
N ASN A 151 -5.56 -8.29 -8.37
CA ASN A 151 -6.07 -9.45 -9.07
C ASN A 151 -5.81 -10.75 -8.28
N PRO A 152 -6.85 -11.47 -7.81
CA PRO A 152 -6.67 -12.71 -7.05
C PRO A 152 -5.98 -13.81 -7.87
N GLU A 153 -6.16 -13.86 -9.20
CA GLU A 153 -5.48 -14.86 -10.05
C GLU A 153 -3.98 -14.61 -10.14
N PHE A 154 -3.55 -13.34 -10.08
CA PHE A 154 -2.15 -12.98 -10.05
C PHE A 154 -1.52 -13.37 -8.70
N LYS A 155 -2.20 -13.08 -7.59
CA LYS A 155 -1.74 -13.45 -6.24
C LYS A 155 -1.44 -14.94 -6.09
N LYS A 156 -2.25 -15.81 -6.71
CA LYS A 156 -2.03 -17.28 -6.71
C LYS A 156 -0.75 -17.71 -7.42
N GLN A 157 -0.27 -16.89 -8.35
CA GLN A 157 0.93 -17.15 -9.12
C GLN A 157 2.18 -16.55 -8.47
N MET A 158 2.02 -15.77 -7.39
CA MET A 158 3.12 -15.20 -6.62
C MET A 158 3.64 -16.24 -5.62
N GLU A 159 4.38 -17.21 -6.14
CA GLU A 159 5.14 -18.15 -5.33
C GLU A 159 6.60 -17.68 -5.25
N VAL A 160 7.09 -17.44 -4.04
CA VAL A 160 8.51 -17.16 -3.81
C VAL A 160 9.26 -18.46 -3.70
N THR A 161 10.19 -18.69 -4.63
CA THR A 161 11.03 -19.89 -4.60
C THR A 161 12.15 -19.76 -3.56
N ASN A 162 12.62 -20.89 -3.02
CA ASN A 162 13.79 -20.87 -2.13
C ASN A 162 15.04 -20.34 -2.82
N GLU A 163 15.17 -20.52 -4.14
CA GLU A 163 16.30 -20.00 -4.92
C GLU A 163 16.31 -18.47 -4.91
N THR A 164 15.15 -17.83 -5.12
CA THR A 164 14.98 -16.38 -5.01
C THR A 164 15.35 -15.87 -3.62
N ILE A 165 14.86 -16.53 -2.56
CA ILE A 165 15.14 -16.13 -1.17
C ILE A 165 16.65 -16.14 -0.91
N VAL A 166 17.30 -17.26 -1.22
CA VAL A 166 18.74 -17.43 -1.01
C VAL A 166 19.54 -16.40 -1.81
N CYS A 167 19.09 -16.05 -3.03
CA CYS A 167 19.74 -15.02 -3.83
C CYS A 167 19.70 -13.65 -3.15
N TYR A 168 18.51 -13.21 -2.70
CA TYR A 168 18.39 -11.92 -2.03
C TYR A 168 19.11 -11.89 -0.68
N GLU A 169 19.07 -12.97 0.11
CA GLU A 169 19.84 -13.05 1.35
C GLU A 169 21.35 -12.89 1.11
N ALA A 170 21.90 -13.62 0.12
CA ALA A 170 23.32 -13.51 -0.24
C ALA A 170 23.68 -12.10 -0.75
N LEU A 171 22.76 -11.44 -1.46
CA LEU A 171 22.93 -10.08 -1.93
C LEU A 171 22.99 -9.08 -0.76
N LEU A 172 22.08 -9.20 0.22
CA LEU A 172 22.08 -8.34 1.41
C LEU A 172 23.38 -8.46 2.19
N GLU A 173 23.91 -9.67 2.35
CA GLU A 173 25.20 -9.90 2.99
C GLU A 173 26.36 -9.30 2.18
N LYS A 174 26.41 -9.56 0.86
CA LYS A 174 27.47 -9.08 -0.04
C LYS A 174 27.65 -7.57 0.00
N TYR A 175 26.56 -6.82 0.12
CA TYR A 175 26.56 -5.35 0.08
C TYR A 175 26.41 -4.68 1.45
N ASN A 176 26.50 -5.43 2.55
CA ASN A 176 26.30 -4.94 3.92
C ASN A 176 24.97 -4.16 4.03
N MET A 177 23.88 -4.77 3.58
CA MET A 177 22.50 -4.25 3.66
C MET A 177 21.66 -5.13 4.60
N VAL A 178 22.30 -5.69 5.63
CA VAL A 178 21.68 -6.65 6.56
C VAL A 178 20.52 -6.03 7.34
N GLU A 179 20.48 -4.70 7.44
CA GLU A 179 19.36 -3.94 7.98
C GLU A 179 18.05 -4.15 7.21
N LEU A 180 18.11 -4.57 5.94
CA LEU A 180 16.94 -4.86 5.11
C LEU A 180 16.43 -6.30 5.29
N LYS A 181 17.17 -7.16 5.98
CA LYS A 181 16.78 -8.57 6.19
C LYS A 181 15.39 -8.72 6.84
N PRO A 182 15.03 -7.95 7.88
CA PRO A 182 13.70 -8.06 8.47
C PRO A 182 12.56 -7.75 7.50
N LEU A 183 12.76 -6.80 6.58
CA LEU A 183 11.76 -6.46 5.54
C LEU A 183 11.59 -7.61 4.55
N LEU A 184 12.70 -8.22 4.13
CA LEU A 184 12.69 -9.39 3.25
C LEU A 184 11.98 -10.58 3.93
N ASP A 185 12.27 -10.83 5.20
CA ASP A 185 11.65 -11.91 5.98
C ASP A 185 10.14 -11.69 6.14
N GLU A 186 9.70 -10.44 6.36
CA GLU A 186 8.28 -10.07 6.44
C GLU A 186 7.53 -10.31 5.12
N GLU A 187 8.11 -9.90 3.99
CA GLU A 187 7.51 -10.08 2.67
C GLU A 187 7.40 -11.57 2.29
N ILE A 188 8.45 -12.35 2.56
CA ILE A 188 8.44 -13.80 2.41
C ILE A 188 7.34 -14.44 3.29
N ALA A 189 7.21 -13.99 4.54
CA ALA A 189 6.19 -14.51 5.45
C ALA A 189 4.77 -14.19 4.94
N SER A 190 4.54 -12.98 4.44
CA SER A 190 3.27 -12.55 3.85
C SER A 190 2.90 -13.40 2.62
N LEU A 191 3.85 -13.60 1.70
CA LEU A 191 3.64 -14.39 0.49
C LEU A 191 3.38 -15.87 0.82
N LYS A 192 4.10 -16.44 1.80
CA LYS A 192 3.84 -17.81 2.29
C LYS A 192 2.48 -17.94 2.96
N ALA A 193 2.05 -16.96 3.75
CA ALA A 193 0.74 -16.96 4.39
C ALA A 193 -0.40 -16.92 3.36
N MET A 194 -0.22 -16.16 2.27
CA MET A 194 -1.18 -16.12 1.17
C MET A 194 -1.28 -17.45 0.43
N ALA A 195 -0.16 -18.13 0.18
CA ALA A 195 -0.14 -19.44 -0.47
C ALA A 195 -0.78 -20.54 0.40
N ALA A 196 -0.72 -20.42 1.73
CA ALA A 196 -1.29 -21.39 2.67
C ALA A 196 -2.81 -21.25 2.90
N ALA A 197 -3.43 -20.17 2.42
CA ALA A 197 -4.86 -19.89 2.60
C ALA A 197 -5.77 -20.53 1.54
N GLU A 198 -5.21 -21.33 0.63
CA GLU A 198 -5.91 -22.06 -0.44
C GLU A 198 -6.14 -23.54 -0.11
#